data_AF-A0A1U9K5H5-F1
#
_entry.id   AF-A0A1U9K5H5-F1
#
_cell.length_a   1.000
_cell.length_b   1.000
_cell.length_c   1.000
_cell.angle_alpha   90.00
_cell.angle_beta   90.00
_cell.angle_gamma   90.00
#
_symmetry.space_group_name_H-M   'P 1'
#
loop_
_entity.id
_entity.type
_entity.pdbx_description
1 polymer ?
#
loop_
_entity_poly.entity_id
_entity_poly.type
_entity_poly.pdbx_seq_one_letter_code
_entity_poly.pdbx_strand_id
1 'polypeptide(L)'
;MLTRRQREVLDAIITFTQENNYPPTVREIGSMIGSKSPSTVQDLLKKLKRKGFVTWEPKIPRTIRIIKRIERRVKHGTRGKEPDYRVC
;
A
#
# COMPACT_ATOMS: atom_id res chain seq x y z
N MET A 1 -15.76 -2.54 0.83
CA MET A 1 -15.49 -2.13 -0.57
C MET A 1 -14.34 -1.13 -0.63
N LEU A 2 -13.35 -1.32 -1.51
CA LEU A 2 -12.27 -0.34 -1.74
C LEU A 2 -12.54 0.45 -3.01
N THR A 3 -12.25 1.75 -2.98
CA THR A 3 -12.27 2.59 -4.18
C THR A 3 -10.99 2.38 -5.01
N ARG A 4 -11.03 2.75 -6.29
CA ARG A 4 -9.86 2.67 -7.19
C ARG A 4 -8.63 3.37 -6.59
N ARG A 5 -8.80 4.61 -6.08
CA ARG A 5 -7.73 5.37 -5.42
C ARG A 5 -7.18 4.71 -4.16
N GLN A 6 -8.03 4.03 -3.38
CA GLN A 6 -7.58 3.29 -2.20
C GLN A 6 -6.75 2.06 -2.59
N ARG A 7 -7.09 1.42 -3.70
CA ARG A 7 -6.31 0.31 -4.25
C ARG A 7 -4.96 0.80 -4.78
N GLU A 8 -4.93 1.91 -5.53
CA GLU A 8 -3.69 2.52 -6.01
C GLU A 8 -2.71 2.84 -4.87
N VAL A 9 -3.21 3.38 -3.74
CA VAL A 9 -2.37 3.62 -2.55
C VAL A 9 -1.78 2.33 -2.00
N LEU A 10 -2.58 1.26 -1.88
CA LEU A 10 -2.11 -0.03 -1.41
C LEU A 10 -1.05 -0.62 -2.33
N ASP A 11 -1.33 -0.64 -3.63
CA ASP A 11 -0.41 -1.18 -4.64
C ASP A 11 0.91 -0.40 -4.64
N ALA A 12 0.85 0.94 -4.54
CA ALA A 12 2.02 1.77 -4.45
C ALA A 12 2.87 1.47 -3.21
N ILE A 13 2.25 1.25 -2.04
CA ILE A 13 2.97 0.84 -0.82
C ILE A 13 3.66 -0.51 -1.02
N ILE A 14 3.00 -1.47 -1.66
CA ILE A 14 3.56 -2.80 -1.92
C ILE A 14 4.77 -2.68 -2.84
N THR A 15 4.59 -2.07 -4.02
CA THR A 15 5.64 -1.94 -5.03
C THR A 15 6.86 -1.22 -4.45
N PHE A 16 6.65 -0.10 -3.75
CA PHE A 16 7.74 0.66 -3.18
C PHE A 16 8.52 -0.13 -2.13
N THR A 17 7.82 -0.84 -1.24
CA THR A 17 8.46 -1.65 -0.19
C THR A 17 9.26 -2.80 -0.81
N GLN A 18 8.78 -3.38 -1.92
CA GLN A 18 9.48 -4.43 -2.66
C GLN A 18 10.74 -3.91 -3.37
N GLU A 19 10.68 -2.71 -3.93
CA GLU A 19 11.81 -2.12 -4.66
C GLU A 19 12.89 -1.57 -3.71
N ASN A 20 12.49 -1.01 -2.56
CA ASN A 20 13.37 -0.23 -1.71
C ASN A 20 13.72 -0.89 -0.37
N ASN A 21 13.09 -2.01 0.01
CA ASN A 21 13.22 -2.68 1.31
C ASN A 21 12.83 -1.82 2.54
N TYR A 22 12.21 -0.65 2.34
CA TYR A 22 11.66 0.19 3.41
C TYR A 22 10.28 0.73 3.03
N PRO A 23 9.41 1.00 4.02
CA PRO A 23 8.07 1.50 3.74
C PRO A 23 8.11 2.96 3.27
N PRO A 24 7.24 3.32 2.29
CA PRO A 24 7.20 4.69 1.77
C PRO A 24 6.61 5.67 2.78
N THR A 25 6.87 6.95 2.50
CA THR A 25 6.26 8.10 3.16
C THR A 25 5.00 8.56 2.43
N VAL A 26 4.18 9.38 3.09
CA VAL A 26 2.96 9.96 2.49
C VAL A 26 3.26 10.74 1.21
N ARG A 27 4.41 11.42 1.16
CA ARG A 27 4.85 12.18 -0.02
C ARG A 27 5.22 11.26 -1.18
N GLU A 28 5.99 10.20 -0.94
CA GLU A 28 6.34 9.21 -1.97
C GLU A 28 5.10 8.52 -2.53
N ILE A 29 4.15 8.15 -1.67
CA ILE A 29 2.85 7.59 -2.10
C ILE A 29 2.12 8.58 -3.01
N GLY A 30 2.07 9.86 -2.63
CA GLY A 30 1.46 10.92 -3.45
C GLY A 30 2.08 11.04 -4.83
N SER A 31 3.42 10.99 -4.90
CA SER A 31 4.16 11.01 -6.17
C SER A 31 3.84 9.79 -7.04
N MET A 32 3.77 8.60 -6.46
CA MET A 32 3.47 7.36 -7.20
C MET A 32 2.05 7.32 -7.79
N ILE A 33 1.05 7.86 -7.07
CA ILE A 33 -0.36 7.85 -7.53
C ILE A 33 -0.77 9.12 -8.29
N GLY A 34 0.17 10.06 -8.49
CA GLY A 34 -0.08 11.34 -9.14
C GLY A 34 -1.03 12.26 -8.35
N SER A 35 -1.00 12.20 -7.02
CA SER A 35 -1.80 13.09 -6.17
C SER A 35 -1.06 14.39 -5.85
N LYS A 36 -1.65 15.52 -6.22
CA LYS A 36 -1.06 16.86 -5.99
C LYS A 36 -1.10 17.30 -4.53
N SER A 37 -2.00 16.73 -3.71
CA SER A 37 -2.19 17.16 -2.33
C SER A 37 -1.87 16.04 -1.33
N PRO A 38 -0.89 16.24 -0.42
CA PRO A 38 -0.56 15.24 0.60
C PRO A 38 -1.73 14.95 1.55
N SER A 39 -2.63 15.93 1.77
CA SER A 39 -3.83 15.76 2.59
C SER A 39 -4.77 14.70 2.00
N THR A 40 -4.91 14.66 0.67
CA THR A 40 -5.73 13.64 -0.01
C THR A 40 -5.18 12.24 0.22
N VAL A 41 -3.87 12.07 0.14
CA VAL A 41 -3.20 10.78 0.41
C VAL A 41 -3.40 10.37 1.87
N GLN A 42 -3.25 11.33 2.79
CA GLN A 42 -3.45 11.09 4.22
C GLN A 42 -4.88 10.64 4.54
N ASP A 43 -5.90 11.22 3.89
CA ASP A 43 -7.28 10.81 4.08
C ASP A 43 -7.60 9.44 3.47
N LEU A 44 -6.97 9.10 2.35
CA LEU A 44 -7.04 7.74 1.79
C LEU A 44 -6.41 6.72 2.74
N LEU A 45 -5.26 7.03 3.31
CA LEU A 45 -4.60 6.20 4.33
C LEU A 45 -5.50 6.04 5.57
N LYS A 46 -6.11 7.11 6.09
CA LYS A 46 -7.08 7.03 7.22
C LYS A 46 -8.23 6.08 6.92
N LYS A 47 -8.79 6.17 5.70
CA LYS A 47 -9.85 5.25 5.25
C LYS A 47 -9.35 3.81 5.17
N LEU A 48 -8.11 3.57 4.71
CA LEU A 48 -7.52 2.23 4.64
C LEU A 48 -7.21 1.64 6.03
N LYS A 49 -6.72 2.45 6.98
CA LYS A 49 -6.48 2.03 8.38
C LYS A 49 -7.78 1.71 9.10
N ARG A 50 -8.80 2.54 8.94
CA ARG A 50 -10.16 2.24 9.46
C ARG A 50 -10.74 0.94 8.91
N LYS A 51 -10.34 0.54 7.70
CA LYS A 51 -10.76 -0.72 7.06
C LYS A 51 -9.84 -1.91 7.40
N GLY A 52 -8.77 -1.71 8.16
CA GLY A 52 -7.83 -2.76 8.57
C GLY A 52 -6.88 -3.23 7.46
N PHE A 53 -6.66 -2.44 6.41
CA PHE A 53 -5.74 -2.82 5.32
C PHE A 53 -4.30 -2.40 5.60
N VAL A 54 -4.12 -1.23 6.23
CA VAL A 54 -2.81 -0.68 6.57
C VAL A 54 -2.81 -0.18 8.00
N THR A 55 -1.63 -0.14 8.62
CA THR A 55 -1.40 0.57 9.87
C THR A 55 -0.19 1.48 9.72
N TRP A 56 -0.15 2.56 10.49
CA TRP A 56 1.01 3.43 10.62
C TRP A 56 0.83 4.32 11.86
N GLU A 57 1.94 4.85 12.34
CA GLU A 57 1.97 5.79 13.44
C GLU A 57 1.93 7.24 12.93
N PRO A 58 0.92 8.02 13.31
CA PRO A 58 0.87 9.42 12.93
C PRO A 58 2.09 10.14 13.52
N LYS A 59 2.72 11.01 12.72
CA LYS A 59 3.93 11.78 13.04
C LYS A 59 5.27 11.03 12.96
N ILE A 60 5.27 9.69 12.80
CA ILE A 60 6.51 8.93 12.61
C ILE A 60 6.59 8.48 11.14
N PRO A 61 7.54 9.01 10.35
CA PRO A 61 7.71 8.56 8.96
C PRO A 61 8.15 7.09 8.91
N ARG A 62 7.88 6.42 7.80
CA ARG A 62 8.32 5.03 7.54
C ARG A 62 7.79 3.98 8.55
N THR A 63 6.61 4.21 9.11
CA THR A 63 5.90 3.23 9.96
C THR A 63 4.76 2.53 9.22
N ILE A 64 4.56 2.84 7.94
CA ILE A 64 3.46 2.29 7.14
C ILE A 64 3.68 0.79 6.96
N ARG A 65 2.72 -0.02 7.42
CA ARG A 65 2.72 -1.47 7.29
C ARG A 65 1.40 -1.95 6.72
N ILE A 66 1.45 -3.00 5.92
CA ILE A 66 0.26 -3.65 5.36
C ILE A 66 -0.19 -4.74 6.33
N ILE A 67 -1.46 -4.68 6.74
CA ILE A 67 -2.07 -5.64 7.67
C ILE A 67 -2.88 -6.69 6.91
N LYS A 68 -3.58 -6.27 5.85
CA LYS A 68 -4.42 -7.17 5.06
C LYS A 68 -4.10 -7.00 3.59
N ARG A 69 -3.65 -8.09 2.97
CA ARG A 69 -3.50 -8.13 1.51
C ARG A 69 -4.84 -8.46 0.89
N ILE A 70 -5.19 -7.73 -0.16
CA ILE A 70 -6.31 -8.14 -1.00
C ILE A 70 -5.83 -9.40 -1.71
N GLU A 71 -6.31 -10.57 -1.29
CA GLU A 71 -6.18 -11.78 -2.11
C GLU A 71 -6.88 -11.48 -3.42
N ARG A 72 -6.10 -11.08 -4.43
CA ARG A 72 -6.55 -11.21 -5.80
C ARG A 72 -6.78 -12.71 -5.95
N ARG A 73 -8.04 -13.14 -6.05
CA ARG A 73 -8.37 -14.48 -6.58
C ARG A 73 -7.87 -14.49 -8.02
N VAL A 74 -6.56 -14.68 -8.18
CA VAL A 74 -5.94 -14.96 -9.46
C VAL A 74 -6.46 -16.35 -9.80
N LYS A 75 -7.37 -16.44 -10.76
CA LYS A 75 -7.59 -17.72 -11.44
C LYS A 75 -6.24 -18.09 -12.04
N HIS A 76 -5.59 -19.08 -11.46
CA HIS A 76 -4.28 -19.54 -11.90
C HIS A 76 -4.43 -20.13 -13.30
N GLY A 77 -4.07 -19.34 -14.30
CA GLY A 77 -3.74 -19.79 -15.64
C GLY A 77 -2.34 -19.29 -15.93
N THR A 78 -1.38 -20.23 -15.89
CA THR A 78 0.00 -20.15 -16.40
C THR A 78 1.00 -19.18 -15.73
N ARG A 79 2.01 -19.81 -15.08
CA ARG A 79 3.42 -19.39 -14.89
C ARG A 79 3.68 -17.87 -14.85
N GLY A 80 3.62 -17.30 -13.66
CA GLY A 80 4.21 -16.01 -13.33
C GLY A 80 4.71 -16.05 -11.89
N LYS A 81 5.99 -15.75 -11.69
CA LYS A 81 6.77 -15.98 -10.46
C LYS A 81 6.02 -15.53 -9.20
N GLU A 82 5.77 -16.49 -8.32
CA GLU A 82 5.32 -16.30 -6.95
C GLU A 82 6.41 -15.48 -6.21
N PRO A 83 6.13 -14.27 -5.71
CA PRO A 83 7.03 -13.62 -4.79
C PRO A 83 6.97 -14.40 -3.49
N ASP A 84 8.07 -15.06 -3.11
CA ASP A 84 8.25 -15.76 -1.85
C ASP A 84 8.04 -14.77 -0.69
N TYR A 85 6.85 -14.75 -0.10
CA TYR A 85 6.51 -13.87 1.02
C TYR A 85 6.98 -14.49 2.33
N ARG A 86 8.29 -14.76 2.43
CA ARG A 86 8.90 -15.07 3.73
C ARG A 86 8.92 -13.80 4.56
N VAL A 87 7.98 -13.74 5.48
CA VAL A 87 8.00 -12.84 6.63
C VAL A 87 9.19 -13.26 7.49
N CYS A 88 10.14 -12.36 7.73
CA CYS A 88 11.21 -12.56 8.73
C CYS A 88 10.62 -12.68 10.14
#